data_AF-A0A943E0Y0-F1
#
_entry.id   AF-A0A943E0Y0-F1
#
_cell.length_a   1.000
_cell.length_b   1.000
_cell.length_c   1.000
_cell.angle_alpha   90.00
_cell.angle_beta   90.00
_cell.angle_gamma   90.00
#
_symmetry.space_group_name_H-M   'P 1'
#
loop_
_entity.id
_entity.type
_entity.pdbx_description
1 polymer ?
#
loop_
_entity_poly.entity_id
_entity_poly.type
_entity_poly.pdbx_seq_one_letter_code
_entity_poly.pdbx_strand_id
1 'polypeptide(L)'
;MAKKKAGISEEVREAINEAARAGAYEAYKNTAGAYVNYFKAMETLLYNYKKLAALVADEEGYCEVEYHAGRKTFAAGSKSTGYYEQKTEADIIAEMQEEKRRQYRETKYGFERLERAINLYRDRKEFTVVRMYYFGEDYEGKPRENGKPYTWEELAFELEEAGVLKGVKTACRWRNKIVNDMAVCVFGIAAAVSAATYRRRAGE
;
A
#
# COMPACT_ATOMS: atom_id res chain seq x y z
N MET A 1 -27.93 -25.69 10.40
CA MET A 1 -27.51 -24.69 9.39
C MET A 1 -26.20 -24.08 9.85
N ALA A 2 -25.07 -24.63 9.41
CA ALA A 2 -23.74 -24.18 9.83
C ALA A 2 -23.37 -22.88 9.10
N LYS A 3 -23.18 -21.78 9.83
CA LYS A 3 -22.56 -20.56 9.31
C LYS A 3 -21.07 -20.83 9.13
N LYS A 4 -20.61 -20.91 7.88
CA LYS A 4 -19.17 -20.87 7.55
C LYS A 4 -18.62 -19.52 8.04
N LYS A 5 -17.72 -19.56 9.02
CA LYS A 5 -16.89 -18.41 9.42
C LYS A 5 -15.98 -18.06 8.23
N ALA A 6 -16.10 -16.82 7.73
CA ALA A 6 -15.16 -16.27 6.77
C ALA A 6 -13.88 -15.88 7.53
N GLY A 7 -13.00 -16.85 7.77
CA GLY A 7 -11.64 -16.57 8.20
C GLY A 7 -10.90 -15.85 7.07
N ILE A 8 -10.03 -14.91 7.44
CA ILE A 8 -9.08 -14.26 6.53
C ILE A 8 -8.43 -15.33 5.65
N SER A 9 -8.58 -15.22 4.33
CA SER A 9 -8.05 -16.22 3.40
C SER A 9 -6.54 -16.32 3.55
N GLU A 10 -6.00 -17.51 3.29
CA GLU A 10 -4.55 -17.76 3.36
C GLU A 10 -3.76 -16.74 2.52
N GLU A 11 -4.30 -16.35 1.36
CA GLU A 11 -3.75 -15.32 0.48
C GLU A 11 -3.65 -13.93 1.15
N VAL A 12 -4.65 -13.54 1.95
CA VAL A 12 -4.63 -12.27 2.69
C VAL A 12 -3.63 -12.35 3.84
N ARG A 13 -3.53 -13.50 4.51
CA ARG A 13 -2.53 -13.73 5.56
C ARG A 13 -1.11 -13.76 4.99
N GLU A 14 -0.92 -14.32 3.80
CA GLU A 14 0.35 -14.32 3.07
C GLU A 14 0.71 -12.91 2.61
N ALA A 15 -0.24 -12.14 2.07
CA ALA A 15 -0.02 -10.73 1.74
C ALA A 15 0.34 -9.87 2.97
N ILE A 16 -0.27 -10.14 4.13
CA ILE A 16 0.08 -9.47 5.40
C ILE A 16 1.48 -9.86 5.85
N ASN A 17 1.85 -11.14 5.77
CA ASN A 17 3.17 -11.61 6.14
C ASN A 17 4.26 -11.16 5.15
N GLU A 18 3.94 -11.04 3.87
CA GLU A 18 4.80 -10.51 2.83
C GLU A 18 4.98 -8.99 2.99
N ALA A 19 3.91 -8.25 3.29
CA ALA A 19 3.97 -6.82 3.61
C ALA A 19 4.74 -6.56 4.91
N ALA A 20 4.59 -7.43 5.92
CA ALA A 20 5.32 -7.34 7.19
C ALA A 20 6.80 -7.75 7.04
N ARG A 21 7.11 -8.76 6.22
CA ARG A 21 8.50 -9.11 5.86
C ARG A 21 9.15 -8.05 4.99
N ALA A 22 8.40 -7.47 4.04
CA ALA A 22 8.84 -6.31 3.29
C ALA A 22 9.12 -5.15 4.25
N GLY A 23 8.22 -4.83 5.19
CA GLY A 23 8.43 -3.79 6.20
C GLY A 23 9.64 -4.03 7.11
N ALA A 24 9.87 -5.26 7.58
CA ALA A 24 10.97 -5.61 8.48
C ALA A 24 12.32 -5.80 7.77
N TYR A 25 12.32 -6.28 6.52
CA TYR A 25 13.53 -6.38 5.67
C TYR A 25 13.91 -5.04 5.03
N GLU A 26 12.94 -4.18 4.72
CA GLU A 26 13.16 -2.80 4.23
C GLU A 26 13.71 -1.88 5.33
N ALA A 27 13.27 -2.04 6.59
CA ALA A 27 13.78 -1.25 7.71
C ALA A 27 15.22 -1.60 8.12
N TYR A 28 15.64 -2.86 7.95
CA TYR A 28 16.97 -3.33 8.40
C TYR A 28 18.05 -3.32 7.28
N LYS A 29 17.69 -3.25 5.99
CA LYS A 29 18.68 -3.40 4.89
C LYS A 29 19.28 -2.12 4.29
N ASN A 30 18.62 -0.96 4.22
CA ASN A 30 19.08 0.10 3.30
C ASN A 30 19.39 1.50 3.88
N THR A 31 19.21 1.73 5.18
CA THR A 31 19.69 2.95 5.87
C THR A 31 21.23 3.05 5.94
N ALA A 32 21.95 2.13 5.31
CA ALA A 32 23.41 2.13 5.18
C ALA A 32 23.91 1.84 3.74
N GLY A 33 23.17 2.25 2.68
CA GLY A 33 23.77 2.33 1.33
C GLY A 33 22.90 2.22 0.07
N ALA A 34 21.58 2.02 0.13
CA ALA A 34 20.77 1.88 -1.09
C ALA A 34 19.74 2.99 -1.26
N TYR A 35 19.79 3.66 -2.41
CA TYR A 35 18.84 4.68 -2.86
C TYR A 35 17.40 4.14 -2.85
N VAL A 36 16.51 4.75 -2.06
CA VAL A 36 15.07 4.41 -2.08
C VAL A 36 14.46 4.91 -3.39
N ASN A 37 13.91 3.98 -4.18
CA ASN A 37 13.20 4.30 -5.41
C ASN A 37 11.74 4.69 -5.09
N TYR A 38 11.53 5.96 -4.78
CA TYR A 38 10.21 6.49 -4.41
C TYR A 38 9.14 6.35 -5.49
N PHE A 39 9.54 6.33 -6.77
CA PHE A 39 8.61 6.04 -7.87
C PHE A 39 8.04 4.63 -7.73
N LYS A 40 8.91 3.63 -7.51
CA LYS A 40 8.48 2.24 -7.31
C LYS A 40 7.69 2.05 -6.02
N ALA A 41 8.09 2.71 -4.93
CA ALA A 41 7.31 2.71 -3.70
C ALA A 41 5.89 3.25 -3.91
N MET A 42 5.75 4.35 -4.67
CA MET A 42 4.44 4.91 -5.01
C MET A 42 3.64 3.98 -5.93
N GLU A 43 4.26 3.36 -6.94
CA GLU A 43 3.57 2.37 -7.79
C GLU A 43 3.00 1.21 -6.97
N THR A 44 3.78 0.67 -6.02
CA THR A 44 3.34 -0.41 -5.14
C THR A 44 2.12 0.00 -4.31
N LEU A 45 2.08 1.24 -3.81
CA LEU A 45 0.92 1.77 -3.09
C LEU A 45 -0.30 1.89 -3.99
N LEU A 46 -0.13 2.33 -5.25
CA LEU A 46 -1.22 2.46 -6.21
C LEU A 46 -1.82 1.10 -6.59
N TYR A 47 -0.99 0.08 -6.85
CA TYR A 47 -1.47 -1.28 -7.14
C TYR A 47 -2.27 -1.88 -5.98
N ASN A 48 -1.88 -1.57 -4.74
CA ASN A 48 -2.53 -2.10 -3.54
C ASN A 48 -3.64 -1.20 -3.01
N TYR A 49 -3.93 -0.07 -3.65
CA TYR A 49 -4.84 0.95 -3.13
C TYR A 49 -6.21 0.38 -2.72
N LYS A 50 -6.87 -0.39 -3.59
CA LYS A 50 -8.19 -0.99 -3.30
C LYS A 50 -8.14 -2.01 -2.16
N LYS A 51 -7.06 -2.80 -2.07
CA LYS A 51 -6.84 -3.76 -0.98
C LYS A 51 -6.63 -3.03 0.35
N LEU A 52 -5.82 -1.97 0.35
CA LEU A 52 -5.58 -1.14 1.53
C LEU A 52 -6.87 -0.44 1.98
N ALA A 53 -7.66 0.08 1.03
CA ALA A 53 -8.95 0.70 1.31
C ALA A 53 -9.91 -0.28 2.00
N ALA A 54 -10.01 -1.52 1.49
CA ALA A 54 -10.80 -2.57 2.12
C ALA A 54 -10.28 -2.95 3.51
N LEU A 55 -8.95 -3.04 3.67
CA LEU A 55 -8.30 -3.37 4.94
C LEU A 55 -8.57 -2.33 6.03
N VAL A 56 -8.49 -1.03 5.70
CA VAL A 56 -8.72 0.02 6.70
C VAL A 56 -10.20 0.27 6.99
N ALA A 57 -11.10 -0.16 6.09
CA ALA A 57 -12.54 -0.10 6.29
C ALA A 57 -13.03 -1.12 7.33
N ASP A 58 -12.31 -2.22 7.53
CA ASP A 58 -12.63 -3.28 8.50
C ASP A 58 -11.75 -3.20 9.76
N GLU A 59 -12.06 -2.23 10.64
CA GLU A 59 -11.33 -2.05 11.91
C GLU A 59 -11.46 -3.27 12.83
N GLU A 60 -12.66 -3.86 12.91
CA GLU A 60 -12.95 -5.00 13.79
C GLU A 60 -12.17 -6.24 13.34
N GLY A 61 -12.19 -6.58 12.04
CA GLY A 61 -11.43 -7.70 11.50
C GLY A 61 -9.92 -7.50 11.56
N TYR A 62 -9.43 -6.25 11.42
CA TYR A 62 -8.01 -5.94 11.59
C TYR A 62 -7.53 -6.18 13.04
N CYS A 63 -8.37 -5.80 14.01
CA CYS A 63 -8.02 -5.87 15.43
C CYS A 63 -8.33 -7.22 16.08
N GLU A 64 -8.95 -8.16 15.36
CA GLU A 64 -9.23 -9.50 15.87
C GLU A 64 -7.92 -10.23 16.23
N VAL A 65 -7.84 -10.70 17.48
CA VAL A 65 -6.69 -11.44 18.00
C VAL A 65 -7.07 -12.90 18.15
N GLU A 66 -6.51 -13.78 17.32
CA GLU A 66 -6.55 -15.22 17.56
C GLU A 66 -5.46 -15.59 18.57
N TYR A 67 -5.85 -15.75 19.84
CA TYR A 67 -4.95 -16.30 20.87
C TYR A 67 -4.99 -17.84 20.82
N HIS A 68 -3.84 -18.45 20.58
CA HIS A 68 -3.67 -19.91 20.66
C HIS A 68 -2.91 -20.26 21.94
N ALA A 69 -3.64 -20.59 23.01
CA ALA A 69 -3.05 -21.07 24.25
C ALA A 69 -2.14 -22.29 23.98
N GLY A 70 -0.89 -22.25 24.45
CA GLY A 70 0.03 -23.39 24.42
C GLY A 70 1.02 -23.45 23.25
N ARG A 71 0.99 -22.56 22.26
CA ARG A 71 2.15 -22.36 21.37
C ARG A 71 3.16 -21.49 22.10
N LYS A 72 4.37 -22.01 22.35
CA LYS A 72 5.52 -21.21 22.82
C LYS A 72 5.81 -20.13 21.78
N THR A 73 5.16 -18.97 21.90
CA THR A 73 5.53 -17.78 21.17
C THR A 73 6.88 -17.35 21.71
N PHE A 74 7.91 -17.46 20.87
CA PHE A 74 9.27 -17.02 21.17
C PHE A 74 9.25 -15.50 21.39
N ALA A 75 8.95 -15.06 22.62
CA ALA A 75 9.32 -13.75 23.11
C ALA A 75 10.85 -13.74 23.27
N ALA A 76 11.55 -13.52 22.17
CA ALA A 76 12.97 -13.28 22.18
C ALA A 76 13.22 -11.83 22.63
N GLY A 77 13.74 -11.67 23.86
CA GLY A 77 14.54 -10.51 24.23
C GLY A 77 14.04 -9.69 25.43
N SER A 78 14.40 -10.11 26.64
CA SER A 78 15.40 -9.38 27.43
C SER A 78 15.71 -10.17 28.70
N LYS A 79 17.00 -10.43 28.94
CA LYS A 79 17.46 -10.89 30.25
C LYS A 79 17.37 -9.69 31.20
N SER A 80 16.29 -9.60 31.96
CA SER A 80 16.12 -8.62 33.03
C SER A 80 15.91 -9.39 34.34
N THR A 81 16.90 -9.29 35.22
CA THR A 81 16.88 -9.78 36.59
C THR A 81 15.98 -8.86 37.40
N GLY A 82 14.69 -9.17 37.49
CA GLY A 82 13.72 -8.38 38.22
C GLY A 82 12.44 -9.17 38.47
N TYR A 83 11.85 -8.96 39.64
CA TYR A 83 10.61 -9.56 40.12
C TYR A 83 9.49 -9.36 39.07
N TYR A 84 9.09 -10.41 38.35
CA TYR A 84 7.97 -10.35 37.42
C TYR A 84 6.70 -10.79 38.14
N GLU A 85 5.74 -9.88 38.28
CA GLU A 85 4.33 -10.28 38.30
C GLU A 85 4.07 -11.12 37.04
N GLN A 86 3.61 -12.35 37.24
CA GLN A 86 3.17 -13.19 36.13
C GLN A 86 1.93 -12.54 35.52
N LYS A 87 2.09 -11.88 34.37
CA LYS A 87 0.97 -11.38 33.57
C LYS A 87 -0.02 -12.52 33.33
N THR A 88 -1.29 -12.26 33.62
CA THR A 88 -2.35 -13.23 33.38
C THR A 88 -2.60 -13.38 31.88
N GLU A 89 -3.24 -14.47 31.47
CA GLU A 89 -3.64 -14.67 30.06
C GLU A 89 -4.51 -13.51 29.55
N ALA A 90 -5.35 -12.94 30.42
CA ALA A 90 -6.16 -11.77 30.11
C ALA A 90 -5.31 -10.52 29.84
N ASP A 91 -4.24 -10.30 30.62
CA ASP A 91 -3.32 -9.18 30.42
C ASP A 91 -2.56 -9.32 29.10
N ILE A 92 -2.15 -10.54 28.74
CA ILE A 92 -1.48 -10.82 27.46
C ILE A 92 -2.41 -10.54 26.29
N ILE A 93 -3.66 -11.01 26.35
CA ILE A 93 -4.65 -10.78 25.30
C ILE A 93 -4.96 -9.28 25.16
N ALA A 94 -5.09 -8.56 26.28
CA ALA A 94 -5.33 -7.11 26.28
C ALA A 94 -4.17 -6.33 25.64
N GLU A 95 -2.93 -6.68 25.95
CA GLU A 95 -1.73 -6.10 25.33
C GLU A 95 -1.68 -6.38 23.83
N MET A 96 -1.96 -7.62 23.40
CA MET A 96 -2.02 -7.97 21.98
C MET A 96 -3.10 -7.17 21.23
N GLN A 97 -4.27 -6.97 21.84
CA GLN A 97 -5.35 -6.16 21.27
C GLN A 97 -4.96 -4.67 21.19
N GLU A 98 -4.23 -4.15 22.18
CA GLU A 98 -3.72 -2.78 22.14
C GLU A 98 -2.65 -2.59 21.05
N GLU A 99 -1.73 -3.54 20.90
CA GLU A 99 -0.75 -3.53 19.80
C GLU A 99 -1.41 -3.57 18.43
N LYS A 100 -2.42 -4.42 18.25
CA LYS A 100 -3.21 -4.49 17.02
C LYS A 100 -3.92 -3.18 16.71
N ARG A 101 -4.53 -2.55 17.73
CA ARG A 101 -5.13 -1.22 17.59
C ARG A 101 -4.11 -0.15 17.22
N ARG A 102 -2.89 -0.21 17.76
CA ARG A 102 -1.80 0.71 17.36
C ARG A 102 -1.42 0.50 15.89
N GLN A 103 -1.22 -0.75 15.47
CA GLN A 103 -0.92 -1.09 14.08
C GLN A 103 -2.02 -0.63 13.13
N TYR A 104 -3.29 -0.78 13.52
CA TYR A 104 -4.43 -0.29 12.75
C TYR A 104 -4.35 1.22 12.55
N ARG A 105 -4.13 1.99 13.63
CA ARG A 105 -4.02 3.46 13.56
C ARG A 105 -2.89 3.91 12.66
N GLU A 106 -1.72 3.28 12.74
CA GLU A 106 -0.59 3.56 11.86
C GLU A 106 -0.92 3.27 10.39
N THR A 107 -1.53 2.11 10.13
CA THR A 107 -1.97 1.69 8.78
C THR A 107 -2.99 2.68 8.21
N LYS A 108 -4.00 3.05 9.02
CA LYS A 108 -5.06 3.99 8.65
C LYS A 108 -4.50 5.37 8.34
N TYR A 109 -3.64 5.90 9.20
CA TYR A 109 -2.98 7.19 8.95
C TYR A 109 -2.14 7.17 7.66
N GLY A 110 -1.40 6.07 7.43
CA GLY A 110 -0.65 5.85 6.20
C GLY A 110 -1.56 5.84 4.96
N PHE A 111 -2.69 5.15 5.03
CA PHE A 111 -3.70 5.11 3.97
C PHE A 111 -4.34 6.48 3.72
N GLU A 112 -4.76 7.20 4.76
CA GLU A 112 -5.35 8.54 4.62
C GLU A 112 -4.37 9.52 3.97
N ARG A 113 -3.06 9.39 4.27
CA ARG A 113 -2.02 10.18 3.58
C ARG A 113 -1.96 9.85 2.09
N LEU A 114 -2.02 8.56 1.74
CA LEU A 114 -2.07 8.11 0.33
C LEU A 114 -3.34 8.61 -0.37
N GLU A 115 -4.49 8.49 0.28
CA GLU A 115 -5.78 8.90 -0.26
C GLU A 115 -5.83 10.42 -0.53
N ARG A 116 -5.35 11.24 0.43
CA ARG A 116 -5.20 12.69 0.22
C ARG A 116 -4.32 13.00 -0.99
N ALA A 117 -3.20 12.29 -1.14
CA ALA A 117 -2.31 12.47 -2.30
C ALA A 117 -3.02 12.10 -3.60
N ILE A 118 -3.77 10.99 -3.66
CA ILE A 118 -4.53 10.58 -4.83
C ILE A 118 -5.60 11.62 -5.19
N ASN A 119 -6.36 12.08 -4.20
CA ASN A 119 -7.47 13.03 -4.40
C ASN A 119 -6.97 14.37 -4.94
N LEU A 120 -5.76 14.81 -4.58
CA LEU A 120 -5.17 16.04 -5.10
C LEU A 120 -5.01 16.06 -6.63
N TYR A 121 -4.86 14.90 -7.26
CA TYR A 121 -4.65 14.79 -8.71
C TYR A 121 -5.88 14.30 -9.47
N ARG A 122 -7.00 13.99 -8.80
CA ARG A 122 -8.15 13.29 -9.41
C ARG A 122 -8.75 14.03 -10.61
N ASP A 123 -8.71 15.36 -10.59
CA ASP A 123 -9.26 16.22 -11.66
C ASP A 123 -8.27 16.49 -12.80
N ARG A 124 -7.02 16.01 -12.70
CA ARG A 124 -6.05 16.15 -13.79
C ARG A 124 -6.27 15.10 -14.85
N LYS A 125 -6.20 15.49 -16.12
CA LYS A 125 -6.30 14.56 -17.26
C LYS A 125 -5.31 13.41 -17.19
N GLU A 126 -4.11 13.62 -16.61
CA GLU A 126 -3.11 12.57 -16.47
C GLU A 126 -3.52 11.47 -15.49
N PHE A 127 -4.43 11.76 -14.57
CA PHE A 127 -4.95 10.81 -13.59
C PHE A 127 -5.77 9.69 -14.21
N THR A 128 -6.32 9.90 -15.41
CA THR A 128 -7.04 8.83 -16.13
C THR A 128 -6.12 7.64 -16.41
N VAL A 129 -4.82 7.87 -16.67
CA VAL A 129 -3.85 6.78 -16.80
C VAL A 129 -3.68 6.00 -15.49
N VAL A 130 -3.74 6.69 -14.34
CA VAL A 130 -3.64 6.04 -13.02
C VAL A 130 -4.86 5.18 -12.72
N ARG A 131 -6.06 5.73 -12.96
CA ARG A 131 -7.35 5.01 -12.81
C ARG A 131 -7.37 3.73 -13.64
N MET A 132 -7.06 3.86 -14.93
CA MET A 132 -7.07 2.71 -15.82
C MET A 132 -5.99 1.70 -15.47
N TYR A 133 -4.75 2.14 -15.32
CA TYR A 133 -3.63 1.22 -15.17
C TYR A 133 -3.53 0.56 -13.79
N TYR A 134 -3.71 1.31 -12.70
CA TYR A 134 -3.51 0.79 -11.34
C TYR A 134 -4.82 0.41 -10.65
N PHE A 135 -5.93 1.11 -10.92
CA PHE A 135 -7.20 0.86 -10.24
C PHE A 135 -8.11 -0.08 -11.03
N GLY A 136 -7.81 -0.37 -12.30
CA GLY A 136 -8.64 -1.23 -13.14
C GLY A 136 -10.02 -0.62 -13.41
N GLU A 137 -10.06 0.71 -13.51
CA GLU A 137 -11.26 1.47 -13.87
C GLU A 137 -11.22 1.87 -15.34
N ASP A 138 -12.36 2.14 -15.96
CA ASP A 138 -12.41 2.76 -17.28
C ASP A 138 -12.09 4.26 -17.21
N TYR A 139 -12.14 4.94 -18.35
CA TYR A 139 -11.87 6.38 -18.44
C TYR A 139 -12.91 7.24 -17.68
N GLU A 140 -14.11 6.70 -17.42
CA GLU A 140 -15.19 7.33 -16.65
C GLU A 140 -15.06 7.07 -15.14
N GLY A 141 -14.16 6.18 -14.73
CA GLY A 141 -13.94 5.79 -13.34
C GLY A 141 -14.81 4.63 -12.86
N LYS A 142 -15.44 3.88 -13.77
CA LYS A 142 -16.21 2.67 -13.43
C LYS A 142 -15.30 1.44 -13.45
N PRO A 143 -15.56 0.42 -12.60
CA PRO A 143 -14.79 -0.83 -12.65
C PRO A 143 -14.87 -1.50 -14.03
N ARG A 144 -13.74 -1.99 -14.53
CA ARG A 144 -13.69 -2.72 -15.81
C ARG A 144 -14.46 -4.03 -15.70
N GLU A 145 -15.32 -4.33 -16.67
CA GLU A 145 -16.17 -5.53 -16.68
C GLU A 145 -15.36 -6.84 -16.67
N ASN A 146 -14.24 -6.86 -17.38
CA ASN A 146 -13.47 -8.09 -17.59
C ASN A 146 -12.51 -8.43 -16.44
N GLY A 147 -12.35 -7.54 -15.44
CA GLY A 147 -11.46 -7.71 -14.29
C GLY A 147 -9.96 -7.81 -14.59
N LYS A 148 -9.56 -7.82 -15.87
CA LYS A 148 -8.15 -7.89 -16.29
C LYS A 148 -7.49 -6.51 -16.24
N PRO A 149 -6.22 -6.42 -15.80
CA PRO A 149 -5.44 -5.19 -15.92
C PRO A 149 -5.33 -4.74 -17.38
N TYR A 150 -5.27 -3.42 -17.59
CA TYR A 150 -5.01 -2.84 -18.90
C TYR A 150 -3.58 -3.12 -19.38
N THR A 151 -3.44 -3.50 -20.64
CA THR A 151 -2.14 -3.35 -21.33
C THR A 151 -1.93 -1.88 -21.70
N TRP A 152 -0.68 -1.51 -22.01
CA TRP A 152 -0.39 -0.13 -22.42
C TRP A 152 -1.04 0.21 -23.76
N GLU A 153 -1.14 -0.77 -24.64
CA GLU A 153 -1.75 -0.67 -25.96
C GLU A 153 -3.27 -0.46 -25.85
N GLU A 154 -3.95 -1.26 -25.03
CA GLU A 154 -5.40 -1.12 -24.78
C GLU A 154 -5.72 0.24 -24.16
N LEU A 155 -4.99 0.62 -23.10
CA LEU A 155 -5.19 1.89 -22.42
C LEU A 155 -4.98 3.08 -23.36
N ALA A 156 -3.90 3.04 -24.15
CA ALA A 156 -3.60 4.14 -25.08
C ALA A 156 -4.64 4.22 -26.21
N PHE A 157 -5.12 3.08 -26.71
CA PHE A 157 -6.16 3.02 -27.72
C PHE A 157 -7.47 3.63 -27.23
N GLU A 158 -7.99 3.19 -26.07
CA GLU A 158 -9.24 3.72 -25.51
C GLU A 158 -9.15 5.23 -25.23
N LEU A 159 -8.01 5.69 -24.69
CA LEU A 159 -7.82 7.12 -24.43
C LEU A 159 -7.62 7.96 -25.70
N GLU A 160 -7.15 7.36 -26.79
CA GLU A 160 -7.02 8.03 -28.09
C GLU A 160 -8.37 8.13 -28.79
N GLU A 161 -9.20 7.08 -28.74
CA GLU A 161 -10.59 7.14 -29.19
C GLU A 161 -11.41 8.18 -28.43
N ALA A 162 -11.19 8.28 -27.11
CA ALA A 162 -11.80 9.31 -26.27
C ALA A 162 -11.20 10.72 -26.47
N GLY A 163 -10.16 10.88 -27.32
CA GLY A 163 -9.51 12.16 -27.58
C GLY A 163 -8.70 12.73 -26.40
N VAL A 164 -8.36 11.91 -25.40
CA VAL A 164 -7.69 12.34 -24.17
C VAL A 164 -6.17 12.46 -24.36
N LEU A 165 -5.55 11.47 -25.00
CA LEU A 165 -4.12 11.47 -25.32
C LEU A 165 -3.85 10.75 -26.64
N LYS A 166 -2.61 10.85 -27.14
CA LYS A 166 -2.19 10.16 -28.37
C LYS A 166 -1.03 9.23 -28.10
N GLY A 167 -1.25 7.93 -28.33
CA GLY A 167 -0.26 6.88 -28.26
C GLY A 167 0.33 6.56 -26.88
N VAL A 168 0.93 5.36 -26.80
CA VAL A 168 1.50 4.75 -25.60
C VAL A 168 2.58 5.62 -24.94
N LYS A 169 3.43 6.30 -25.73
CA LYS A 169 4.51 7.14 -25.19
C LYS A 169 3.96 8.28 -24.32
N THR A 170 2.83 8.87 -24.71
CA THR A 170 2.18 9.93 -23.95
C THR A 170 1.61 9.39 -22.64
N ALA A 171 0.93 8.24 -22.69
CA ALA A 171 0.41 7.57 -21.50
C ALA A 171 1.53 7.23 -20.49
N CYS A 172 2.63 6.62 -20.96
CA CYS A 172 3.80 6.33 -20.14
C CYS A 172 4.43 7.58 -19.51
N ARG A 173 4.53 8.69 -20.26
CA ARG A 173 5.03 9.97 -19.75
C ARG A 173 4.11 10.56 -18.69
N TRP A 174 2.79 10.51 -18.92
CA TRP A 174 1.77 10.99 -17.97
C TRP A 174 1.82 10.20 -16.66
N ARG A 175 1.85 8.86 -16.73
CA ARG A 175 2.10 7.98 -15.57
C ARG A 175 3.37 8.41 -14.84
N ASN A 176 4.49 8.54 -15.54
CA ASN A 176 5.76 8.90 -14.91
C ASN A 176 5.68 10.23 -14.16
N LYS A 177 5.04 11.24 -14.77
CA LYS A 177 4.87 12.56 -14.16
C LYS A 177 4.01 12.47 -12.90
N ILE A 178 2.79 11.95 -13.02
CA ILE A 178 1.83 11.98 -11.92
C ILE A 178 2.22 11.09 -10.74
N VAL A 179 2.82 9.92 -11.00
CA VAL A 179 3.29 9.02 -9.93
C VAL A 179 4.46 9.64 -9.18
N ASN A 180 5.37 10.33 -9.85
CA ASN A 180 6.43 11.09 -9.16
C ASN A 180 5.86 12.26 -8.35
N ASP A 181 4.90 13.01 -8.92
CA ASP A 181 4.25 14.11 -8.20
C ASP A 181 3.52 13.60 -6.93
N MET A 182 2.82 12.46 -7.02
CA MET A 182 2.20 11.80 -5.87
C MET A 182 3.22 11.27 -4.86
N ALA A 183 4.35 10.71 -5.32
CA ALA A 183 5.42 10.25 -4.45
C ALA A 183 5.98 11.40 -3.59
N VAL A 184 6.08 12.61 -4.13
CA VAL A 184 6.46 13.80 -3.36
C VAL A 184 5.42 14.12 -2.29
N CYS A 185 4.13 14.02 -2.58
CA CYS A 185 3.07 14.25 -1.60
C CYS A 185 3.10 13.21 -0.45
N VAL A 186 3.42 11.94 -0.74
CA VAL A 186 3.39 10.86 0.24
C VAL A 186 4.69 10.76 1.04
N PHE A 187 5.85 10.91 0.39
CA PHE A 187 7.17 10.68 0.97
C PHE A 187 8.00 11.96 1.20
N GLY A 188 7.51 13.12 0.76
CA GLY A 188 8.08 14.42 1.05
C GLY A 188 9.37 14.76 0.29
N ILE A 189 10.24 15.54 0.94
CA ILE A 189 11.43 16.17 0.33
C ILE A 189 12.37 15.13 -0.29
N ALA A 190 12.53 13.97 0.35
CA ALA A 190 13.41 12.91 -0.15
C ALA A 190 12.98 12.40 -1.54
N ALA A 191 11.67 12.26 -1.77
CA ALA A 191 11.12 11.94 -3.08
C ALA A 191 11.27 13.10 -4.07
N ALA A 192 11.16 14.35 -3.63
CA ALA A 192 11.33 15.52 -4.50
C ALA A 192 12.74 15.62 -5.07
N VAL A 193 13.75 15.39 -4.22
CA VAL A 193 15.16 15.34 -4.63
C VAL A 193 15.39 14.19 -5.61
N SER A 194 14.84 13.00 -5.32
CA SER A 194 14.91 11.81 -6.19
C SER A 194 14.24 12.02 -7.55
N ALA A 195 13.09 12.70 -7.60
CA ALA A 195 12.38 12.99 -8.84
C ALA A 195 13.10 14.07 -9.69
N ALA A 196 13.76 15.04 -9.04
CA ALA A 196 14.52 16.08 -9.74
C ALA A 196 15.77 15.52 -10.44
N THR A 197 16.47 14.56 -9.83
CA THR A 197 17.65 13.92 -10.44
C THR A 197 17.25 13.06 -11.65
N TYR A 198 16.14 12.33 -11.58
CA TYR A 198 15.62 11.57 -12.73
C TYR A 198 15.25 12.47 -13.91
N ARG A 199 14.59 13.61 -13.64
CA ARG A 199 14.17 14.56 -14.70
C ARG A 199 15.34 15.19 -15.45
N ARG A 200 16.48 15.46 -14.80
CA ARG A 200 17.67 15.98 -15.47
C ARG A 200 18.27 14.96 -16.45
N ARG A 201 18.36 13.69 -16.05
CA ARG A 201 18.91 12.61 -16.89
C ARG A 201 18.05 12.24 -18.10
N ALA A 202 16.74 12.51 -18.05
CA ALA A 202 15.81 12.20 -19.14
C ALA A 202 15.65 13.34 -20.16
N GLY A 203 16.26 14.50 -19.91
CA GLY A 203 16.27 15.67 -20.80
C GLY A 203 17.62 15.92 -21.49
N GLU A 204 18.61 15.08 -21.22
CA GLU A 204 19.86 14.91 -21.98
C GLU A 204 19.68 13.77 -22.99
#